data_AF-A0AAW4MXQ3-F1
#
_entry.id   AF-A0AAW4MXQ3-F1
#
_cell.length_a   1.000
_cell.length_b   1.000
_cell.length_c   1.000
_cell.angle_alpha   90.00
_cell.angle_beta   90.00
_cell.angle_gamma   90.00
#
_symmetry.space_group_name_H-M   'P 1'
#
loop_
_entity.id
_entity.type
_entity.pdbx_description
1 polymer ?
#
loop_
_entity_poly.entity_id
_entity_poly.type
_entity_poly.pdbx_seq_one_letter_code
_entity_poly.pdbx_strand_id
1 'polypeptide(L)'
;MAIPTSIKTLLSGDVVEWARIELKQTWDPAASLKTICAFANDLDNWGGGYIIIGVQEVNGRPIYPLKGVPPEKLDSFQKNIFAKCKLLRPSYTPIISVEKNQGKYFIVIWCPGGDNRPYSSPKTMERNNKERIHYIRKASNTVAPSDDKEKDLFNLANRVPFDDRVNHQAEITDLNITLIQNYLREIGSSLYEKSITGDFTELCSDMNIISILPEYVKPKNVGLMFFCAQPDKFLP
;
A
#
# COMPACT_ATOMS: atom_id res chain seq x y z
N MET A 1 3.15 -5.12 11.42
CA MET A 1 3.81 -5.27 10.10
C MET A 1 4.47 -3.95 9.79
N ALA A 2 5.66 -3.97 9.20
CA ALA A 2 6.39 -2.75 8.85
C ALA A 2 6.05 -2.34 7.41
N ILE A 3 6.26 -1.05 7.09
CA ILE A 3 6.05 -0.52 5.73
C ILE A 3 7.40 -0.40 5.01
N PRO A 4 7.44 -0.59 3.69
CA PRO A 4 8.69 -0.55 2.94
C PRO A 4 9.31 0.84 2.90
N THR A 5 8.49 1.90 2.89
CA THR A 5 8.92 3.30 2.77
C THR A 5 8.81 4.01 4.11
N SER A 6 9.86 4.74 4.51
CA SER A 6 9.85 5.50 5.78
C SER A 6 8.79 6.60 5.78
N ILE A 7 8.20 6.89 6.95
CA ILE A 7 7.26 8.01 7.10
C ILE A 7 7.92 9.36 6.76
N LYS A 8 9.21 9.53 7.03
CA LYS A 8 9.94 10.78 6.73
C LYS A 8 9.93 11.04 5.21
N THR A 9 10.18 10.00 4.42
CA THR A 9 10.14 10.03 2.96
C THR A 9 8.73 10.29 2.43
N LEU A 10 7.72 9.65 3.03
CA LEU A 10 6.31 9.88 2.65
C LEU A 10 5.84 11.31 2.96
N LEU A 11 6.34 11.93 4.04
CA LEU A 11 5.96 13.28 4.43
C LEU A 11 6.73 14.38 3.68
N SER A 12 7.90 14.08 3.11
CA SER A 12 8.63 15.05 2.29
C SER A 12 8.06 15.16 0.88
N GLY A 13 7.48 14.08 0.36
CA GLY A 13 6.85 14.05 -0.97
C GLY A 13 7.85 14.05 -2.14
N ASP A 14 9.13 13.79 -1.86
CA ASP A 14 10.20 13.82 -2.87
C ASP A 14 10.31 12.51 -3.66
N VAL A 15 9.85 11.39 -3.09
CA VAL A 15 10.11 10.03 -3.61
C VAL A 15 8.83 9.33 -4.10
N VAL A 16 7.67 9.72 -3.57
CA VAL A 16 6.38 9.13 -3.93
C VAL A 16 5.51 10.24 -4.51
N GLU A 17 4.90 9.99 -5.66
CA GLU A 17 4.02 10.96 -6.31
C GLU A 17 2.89 11.36 -5.35
N TRP A 18 2.62 12.66 -5.23
CA TRP A 18 1.55 13.19 -4.34
C TRP A 18 0.19 12.53 -4.57
N ALA A 19 -0.06 12.04 -5.79
CA ALA A 19 -1.30 11.36 -6.13
C ALA A 19 -1.46 9.98 -5.44
N ARG A 20 -0.35 9.36 -4.99
CA ARG A 20 -0.29 8.11 -4.23
C ARG A 20 -0.30 8.31 -2.71
N ILE A 21 -0.31 9.56 -2.24
CA ILE A 21 -0.36 9.89 -0.81
C ILE A 21 -1.70 10.58 -0.50
N GLU A 22 -2.33 10.16 0.59
CA GLU A 22 -3.50 10.81 1.16
C GLU A 22 -3.19 11.21 2.61
N LEU A 23 -3.25 12.51 2.89
CA LEU A 23 -3.02 13.05 4.23
C LEU A 23 -4.36 13.26 4.94
N LYS A 24 -4.48 12.79 6.18
CA LYS A 24 -5.67 13.05 7.02
C LYS A 24 -5.27 13.43 8.43
N GLN A 25 -5.90 14.48 8.96
CA GLN A 25 -5.65 14.91 10.34
C GLN A 25 -6.13 13.85 11.35
N THR A 26 -7.25 13.19 11.07
CA THR A 26 -7.86 12.16 11.92
C THR A 26 -8.42 11.01 11.09
N TRP A 27 -8.70 9.89 11.75
CA TRP A 27 -9.39 8.77 11.12
C TRP A 27 -10.84 9.13 10.81
N ASP A 28 -11.18 9.16 9.51
CA ASP A 28 -12.55 9.20 9.01
C ASP A 28 -12.81 7.91 8.22
N PRO A 29 -13.60 6.95 8.74
CA PRO A 29 -13.91 5.72 8.03
C PRO A 29 -14.51 5.97 6.64
N ALA A 30 -15.42 6.94 6.52
CA ALA A 30 -16.23 7.10 5.32
C ALA A 30 -15.39 7.57 4.13
N ALA A 31 -14.57 8.61 4.32
CA ALA A 31 -13.64 9.05 3.27
C ALA A 31 -12.48 8.06 3.08
N SER A 32 -11.90 7.56 4.16
CA SER A 32 -10.69 6.73 4.07
C SER A 32 -10.95 5.39 3.40
N LEU A 33 -12.11 4.74 3.65
CA LEU A 33 -12.43 3.47 2.99
C LEU A 33 -12.60 3.63 1.48
N LYS A 34 -13.09 4.78 1.01
CA LYS A 34 -13.17 5.09 -0.42
C LYS A 34 -11.78 5.22 -1.02
N THR A 35 -10.87 5.90 -0.32
CA THR A 35 -9.48 6.05 -0.78
C THR A 35 -8.71 4.72 -0.75
N ILE A 36 -8.92 3.86 0.26
CA ILE A 36 -8.36 2.50 0.28
C ILE A 36 -8.84 1.70 -0.93
N CYS A 37 -10.14 1.77 -1.24
CA CYS A 37 -10.71 1.12 -2.43
C CYS A 37 -10.07 1.64 -3.73
N ALA A 38 -9.87 2.96 -3.84
CA ALA A 38 -9.22 3.58 -4.99
C ALA A 38 -7.77 3.14 -5.16
N PHE A 39 -6.99 3.10 -4.08
CA PHE A 39 -5.61 2.61 -4.13
C PHE A 39 -5.52 1.10 -4.40
N ALA A 40 -6.47 0.30 -3.92
CA ALA A 40 -6.53 -1.13 -4.24
C ALA A 40 -6.87 -1.38 -5.72
N ASN A 41 -7.69 -0.51 -6.32
CA ASN A 41 -8.06 -0.57 -7.73
C ASN A 41 -6.95 -0.12 -8.67
N ASP A 42 -6.11 0.81 -8.23
CA ASP A 42 -4.85 1.19 -8.89
C ASP A 42 -4.96 1.28 -10.42
N LEU A 43 -5.93 2.06 -10.91
CA LEU A 43 -6.31 2.10 -12.32
C LEU A 43 -5.12 2.45 -13.24
N ASP A 44 -4.23 3.31 -12.77
CA ASP A 44 -3.04 3.77 -13.49
C ASP A 44 -1.81 2.85 -13.26
N ASN A 45 -1.96 1.74 -12.54
CA ASN A 45 -0.90 0.78 -12.19
C ASN A 45 0.34 1.42 -11.55
N TRP A 46 0.13 2.24 -10.52
CA TRP A 46 1.22 2.83 -9.76
C TRP A 46 1.69 1.95 -8.60
N GLY A 47 1.12 0.77 -8.42
CA GLY A 47 1.36 -0.12 -7.28
C GLY A 47 0.59 0.32 -6.02
N GLY A 48 -0.48 1.11 -6.18
CA GLY A 48 -1.33 1.59 -5.09
C GLY A 48 -0.80 2.85 -4.38
N GLY A 49 -1.02 2.96 -3.07
CA GLY A 49 -0.72 4.21 -2.33
C GLY A 49 -0.73 4.11 -0.80
N TYR A 50 -0.62 5.26 -0.16
CA TYR A 50 -0.48 5.42 1.30
C TYR A 50 -1.51 6.42 1.83
N ILE A 51 -2.13 6.09 2.97
CA ILE A 51 -2.89 7.06 3.78
C ILE A 51 -2.15 7.31 5.09
N ILE A 52 -1.90 8.57 5.42
CA ILE A 52 -1.20 8.97 6.65
C ILE A 52 -2.17 9.71 7.57
N ILE A 53 -2.49 9.10 8.71
CA ILE A 53 -3.35 9.67 9.75
C ILE A 53 -2.50 10.43 10.77
N GLY A 54 -2.96 11.62 11.16
CA GLY A 54 -2.27 12.55 12.07
C GLY A 54 -1.65 13.75 11.36
N VAL A 55 -1.89 13.92 10.06
CA VAL A 55 -1.31 14.99 9.25
C VAL A 55 -2.42 15.90 8.74
N GLN A 56 -2.42 17.15 9.19
CA GLN A 56 -3.28 18.16 8.59
C GLN A 56 -2.64 18.62 7.28
N GLU A 57 -3.46 18.82 6.26
CA GLU A 57 -3.01 19.32 4.96
C GLU A 57 -3.80 20.56 4.51
N VAL A 58 -3.16 21.35 3.64
CA VAL A 58 -3.78 22.38 2.81
C VAL A 58 -3.21 22.24 1.41
N ASN A 59 -4.06 22.15 0.40
CA ASN A 59 -3.69 22.02 -1.01
C ASN A 59 -2.71 20.86 -1.27
N GLY A 60 -2.95 19.69 -0.67
CA GLY A 60 -2.11 18.50 -0.86
C GLY A 60 -0.80 18.50 -0.08
N ARG A 61 -0.52 19.55 0.71
CA ARG A 61 0.75 19.69 1.45
C ARG A 61 0.54 19.64 2.95
N PRO A 62 1.43 18.96 3.71
CA PRO A 62 1.35 18.89 5.16
C PRO A 62 1.57 20.27 5.78
N ILE A 63 0.77 20.59 6.81
CA ILE A 63 0.95 21.80 7.63
C ILE A 63 1.82 21.46 8.83
N TYR A 64 2.82 22.31 9.07
CA TYR A 64 3.69 22.23 10.23
C TYR A 64 3.26 23.23 11.32
N PRO A 65 3.41 22.88 12.62
CA PRO A 65 3.91 21.60 13.13
C PRO A 65 2.90 20.46 12.95
N LEU A 66 3.40 19.27 12.61
CA LEU A 66 2.56 18.08 12.41
C LEU A 66 1.76 17.78 13.68
N LYS A 67 0.48 17.42 13.56
CA LYS A 67 -0.39 17.21 14.73
C LYS A 67 -0.17 15.85 15.40
N GLY A 68 0.00 14.79 14.62
CA GLY A 68 0.09 13.41 15.10
C GLY A 68 -1.25 12.87 15.62
N VAL A 69 -1.24 11.59 15.97
CA VAL A 69 -2.33 10.88 16.63
C VAL A 69 -2.01 10.74 18.12
N PRO A 70 -2.94 11.09 19.02
CA PRO A 70 -2.75 10.87 20.46
C PRO A 70 -2.54 9.38 20.78
N PRO A 71 -1.58 9.02 21.67
CA PRO A 71 -1.26 7.63 21.98
C PRO A 71 -2.47 6.78 22.40
N GLU A 72 -3.39 7.37 23.17
CA GLU A 72 -4.61 6.74 23.66
C GLU A 72 -5.61 6.36 22.55
N LYS A 73 -5.50 6.97 21.36
CA LYS A 73 -6.36 6.68 20.21
C LYS A 73 -5.78 5.62 19.27
N LEU A 74 -4.49 5.32 19.35
CA LEU A 74 -3.78 4.45 18.41
C LEU A 74 -4.41 3.06 18.27
N ASP A 75 -4.72 2.41 19.39
CA ASP A 75 -5.32 1.07 19.39
C ASP A 75 -6.75 1.10 18.83
N SER A 76 -7.56 2.08 19.26
CA SER A 76 -8.95 2.21 18.78
C SER A 76 -9.01 2.46 17.27
N PHE A 77 -8.10 3.28 16.73
CA PHE A 77 -8.04 3.58 15.30
C PHE A 77 -7.61 2.34 14.52
N GLN A 78 -6.56 1.62 14.93
CA GLN A 78 -6.13 0.39 14.25
C GLN A 78 -7.25 -0.67 14.20
N LYS A 79 -7.92 -0.92 15.32
CA LYS A 79 -9.06 -1.86 15.38
C LYS A 79 -10.20 -1.41 14.48
N ASN A 80 -10.50 -0.11 14.46
CA ASN A 80 -11.56 0.43 13.61
C ASN A 80 -11.21 0.34 12.13
N ILE A 81 -9.97 0.69 11.73
CA ILE A 81 -9.48 0.57 10.35
C ILE A 81 -9.65 -0.88 9.88
N PHE A 82 -9.15 -1.85 10.64
CA PHE A 82 -9.27 -3.26 10.29
C PHE A 82 -10.74 -3.70 10.15
N ALA A 83 -11.59 -3.34 11.10
CA ALA A 83 -13.02 -3.67 11.05
C ALA A 83 -13.72 -3.06 9.83
N LYS A 84 -13.36 -1.84 9.43
CA LYS A 84 -13.95 -1.14 8.28
C LYS A 84 -13.45 -1.68 6.94
N CYS A 85 -12.19 -2.10 6.84
CA CYS A 85 -11.65 -2.72 5.62
C CYS A 85 -12.39 -4.02 5.24
N LYS A 86 -12.94 -4.75 6.21
CA LYS A 86 -13.81 -5.94 5.96
C LYS A 86 -15.07 -5.64 5.14
N LEU A 87 -15.44 -4.37 4.99
CA LEU A 87 -16.56 -3.94 4.16
C LEU A 87 -16.22 -3.89 2.67
N LEU A 88 -14.94 -3.95 2.28
CA LEU A 88 -14.50 -4.01 0.88
C LEU A 88 -14.83 -5.36 0.23
N ARG A 89 -15.09 -5.34 -1.09
CA ARG A 89 -15.42 -6.53 -1.88
C ARG A 89 -14.74 -6.47 -3.24
N PRO A 90 -13.95 -7.49 -3.67
CA PRO A 90 -13.51 -8.66 -2.89
C PRO A 90 -12.77 -8.29 -1.59
N SER A 91 -12.49 -9.29 -0.74
CA SER A 91 -11.80 -9.01 0.53
C SER A 91 -10.44 -8.36 0.26
N TYR A 92 -10.16 -7.25 0.94
CA TYR A 92 -8.92 -6.50 0.82
C TYR A 92 -8.49 -6.02 2.21
N THR A 93 -7.23 -6.24 2.55
CA THR A 93 -6.65 -5.85 3.84
C THR A 93 -5.37 -5.07 3.59
N PRO A 94 -5.36 -3.75 3.86
CA PRO A 94 -4.14 -2.96 3.76
C PRO A 94 -3.18 -3.29 4.92
N ILE A 95 -1.91 -2.92 4.77
CA ILE A 95 -0.92 -2.98 5.83
C ILE A 95 -1.07 -1.72 6.70
N ILE A 96 -1.20 -1.90 8.02
CA ILE A 96 -1.34 -0.81 8.98
C ILE A 96 -0.09 -0.78 9.86
N SER A 97 0.62 0.34 9.89
CA SER A 97 1.78 0.56 10.76
C SER A 97 1.61 1.83 11.60
N VAL A 98 2.12 1.78 12.83
CA VAL A 98 2.22 2.95 13.71
C VAL A 98 3.66 3.44 13.65
N GLU A 99 3.83 4.65 13.14
CA GLU A 99 5.14 5.27 12.93
C GLU A 99 5.34 6.44 13.87
N LYS A 100 6.58 6.64 14.33
CA LYS A 100 6.95 7.77 15.20
C LYS A 100 7.84 8.74 14.43
N ASN A 101 7.45 10.01 14.38
CA ASN A 101 8.24 11.08 13.77
C ASN A 101 8.18 12.35 14.63
N GLN A 102 9.32 13.00 14.87
CA GLN A 102 9.41 14.21 15.71
C GLN A 102 8.70 14.09 17.08
N GLY A 103 8.82 12.92 17.72
CA GLY A 103 8.19 12.65 19.03
C GLY A 103 6.68 12.40 18.98
N LYS A 104 6.04 12.45 17.81
CA LYS A 104 4.60 12.22 17.62
C LYS A 104 4.34 10.91 16.90
N TYR A 105 3.16 10.34 17.13
CA TYR A 105 2.72 9.10 16.49
C TYR A 105 1.86 9.38 15.28
N PHE A 106 1.92 8.51 14.28
CA PHE A 106 1.14 8.55 13.06
C PHE A 106 0.69 7.12 12.73
N ILE A 107 -0.43 6.99 12.02
CA ILE A 107 -0.85 5.69 11.48
C ILE A 107 -0.68 5.76 9.97
N VAL A 108 0.15 4.88 9.42
CA VAL A 108 0.35 4.72 7.99
C VAL A 108 -0.44 3.49 7.54
N ILE A 109 -1.35 3.69 6.60
CA ILE A 109 -2.11 2.64 5.94
C ILE A 109 -1.52 2.50 4.53
N TRP A 110 -0.74 1.46 4.29
CA TRP A 110 -0.22 1.14 2.98
C TRP A 110 -1.22 0.23 2.24
N CYS A 111 -1.62 0.68 1.05
CA CYS A 111 -2.59 0.02 0.19
C CYS A 111 -1.91 -0.37 -1.13
N PRO A 112 -1.28 -1.55 -1.21
CA PRO A 112 -0.79 -2.08 -2.48
C PRO A 112 -1.94 -2.24 -3.49
N GLY A 113 -1.64 -2.13 -4.78
CA GLY A 113 -2.58 -2.53 -5.83
C GLY A 113 -3.01 -3.98 -5.59
N GLY A 114 -4.31 -4.26 -5.58
CA GLY A 114 -4.79 -5.60 -5.25
C GLY A 114 -4.81 -6.52 -6.46
N ASP A 115 -4.77 -7.83 -6.25
CA ASP A 115 -4.75 -8.81 -7.35
C ASP A 115 -6.16 -9.18 -7.85
N ASN A 116 -7.18 -8.98 -7.00
CA ASN A 116 -8.58 -9.35 -7.28
C ASN A 116 -9.43 -8.13 -7.66
N ARG A 117 -8.86 -7.21 -8.45
CA ARG A 117 -9.59 -6.04 -8.97
C ARG A 117 -10.80 -6.53 -9.81
N PRO A 118 -11.87 -5.72 -9.93
CA PRO A 118 -12.08 -4.48 -9.23
C PRO A 118 -12.59 -4.69 -7.79
N TYR A 119 -12.10 -3.86 -6.88
CA TYR A 119 -12.59 -3.70 -5.52
C TYR A 119 -13.69 -2.64 -5.47
N SER A 120 -14.68 -2.87 -4.63
CA SER A 120 -15.78 -1.97 -4.36
C SER A 120 -15.87 -1.64 -2.88
N SER A 121 -16.36 -0.44 -2.57
CA SER A 121 -16.64 0.03 -1.22
C SER A 121 -18.11 0.47 -1.11
N PRO A 122 -18.76 0.32 0.05
CA PRO A 122 -20.07 0.91 0.29
C PRO A 122 -20.08 2.41 -0.02
N LYS A 123 -21.15 2.90 -0.67
CA LYS A 123 -21.28 4.34 -0.96
C LYS A 123 -21.36 5.18 0.31
N THR A 124 -22.08 4.67 1.31
CA THR A 124 -22.27 5.24 2.65
C THR A 124 -21.97 4.20 3.72
N MET A 125 -21.74 4.65 4.96
CA MET A 125 -21.44 3.78 6.12
C MET A 125 -22.69 3.28 6.85
N GLU A 126 -23.87 3.41 6.24
CA GLU A 126 -25.14 3.02 6.84
C GLU A 126 -25.28 1.50 6.94
N ARG A 127 -25.95 1.06 8.00
CA ARG A 127 -26.26 -0.35 8.22
C ARG A 127 -27.26 -0.78 7.13
N ASN A 128 -26.90 -1.81 6.35
CA ASN A 128 -27.66 -2.36 5.21
C ASN A 128 -27.54 -1.60 3.87
N ASN A 129 -26.54 -0.74 3.69
CA ASN A 129 -26.27 -0.17 2.36
C ASN A 129 -25.88 -1.26 1.35
N LYS A 130 -26.66 -1.41 0.28
CA LYS A 130 -26.41 -2.32 -0.84
C LYS A 130 -25.65 -1.68 -1.99
N GLU A 131 -25.66 -0.35 -2.09
CA GLU A 131 -24.94 0.39 -3.12
C GLU A 131 -23.44 0.34 -2.87
N ARG A 132 -22.71 -0.13 -3.88
CA ARG A 132 -21.26 -0.27 -3.87
C ARG A 132 -20.68 0.42 -5.09
N ILE A 133 -19.51 1.03 -4.91
CA ILE A 133 -18.84 1.79 -5.96
C ILE A 133 -17.39 1.33 -6.05
N HIS A 134 -16.92 1.12 -7.29
CA HIS A 134 -15.52 0.82 -7.61
C HIS A 134 -14.71 2.12 -7.65
N TYR A 135 -14.51 2.76 -6.49
CA TYR A 135 -13.79 4.05 -6.43
C TYR A 135 -12.42 3.94 -7.11
N ILE A 136 -12.03 5.00 -7.81
CA ILE A 136 -10.73 5.11 -8.48
C ILE A 136 -10.00 6.37 -8.02
N ARG A 137 -8.68 6.34 -8.12
CA ARG A 137 -7.84 7.51 -7.92
C ARG A 137 -7.71 8.23 -9.27
N LYS A 138 -7.95 9.54 -9.29
CA LYS A 138 -7.73 10.39 -10.47
C LYS A 138 -6.97 11.63 -10.01
N ALA A 139 -5.71 11.74 -10.42
CA ALA A 139 -4.76 12.66 -9.79
C ALA A 139 -4.79 12.47 -8.25
N SER A 140 -4.95 13.54 -7.46
CA SER A 140 -5.04 13.48 -6.00
C SER A 140 -6.46 13.24 -5.46
N ASN A 141 -7.43 12.86 -6.30
CA ASN A 141 -8.83 12.74 -5.90
C ASN A 141 -9.32 11.29 -5.92
N THR A 142 -10.12 10.93 -4.92
CA THR A 142 -10.89 9.69 -4.89
C THR A 142 -12.29 9.96 -5.43
N VAL A 143 -12.66 9.33 -6.54
CA VAL A 143 -13.93 9.58 -7.24
C VAL A 143 -14.66 8.29 -7.59
N ALA A 144 -15.98 8.38 -7.77
CA ALA A 144 -16.72 7.33 -8.46
C ALA A 144 -16.30 7.35 -9.95
N PRO A 145 -16.04 6.19 -10.57
CA PRO A 145 -15.68 6.12 -11.97
C PRO A 145 -16.85 6.54 -12.85
N SER A 146 -16.56 7.09 -14.03
CA SER A 146 -17.53 7.14 -15.13
C SER A 146 -17.68 5.74 -15.75
N ASP A 147 -18.75 5.50 -16.51
CA ASP A 147 -19.01 4.22 -17.17
C ASP A 147 -17.81 3.71 -17.99
N ASP A 148 -17.13 4.61 -18.71
CA ASP A 148 -15.92 4.25 -19.47
C ASP A 148 -14.75 3.84 -18.57
N LYS A 149 -14.56 4.53 -17.44
CA LYS A 149 -13.50 4.19 -16.48
C LYS A 149 -13.81 2.93 -15.69
N GLU A 150 -15.08 2.64 -15.47
CA GLU A 150 -15.49 1.37 -14.88
C GLU A 150 -15.18 0.22 -15.85
N LYS A 151 -15.49 0.36 -17.15
CA LYS A 151 -15.08 -0.61 -18.18
C LYS A 151 -13.56 -0.79 -18.23
N ASP A 152 -12.79 0.30 -18.19
CA ASP A 152 -11.32 0.25 -18.14
C ASP A 152 -10.86 -0.59 -16.93
N LEU A 153 -11.46 -0.37 -15.76
CA LEU A 153 -11.12 -1.09 -14.54
C LEU A 153 -11.45 -2.60 -14.63
N PHE A 154 -12.59 -2.96 -15.21
CA PHE A 154 -12.95 -4.37 -15.46
C PHE A 154 -12.04 -5.02 -16.51
N ASN A 155 -11.57 -4.27 -17.50
CA ASN A 155 -10.58 -4.76 -18.46
C ASN A 155 -9.21 -4.96 -17.80
N LEU A 156 -8.83 -4.06 -16.88
CA LEU A 156 -7.59 -4.12 -16.10
C LEU A 156 -7.58 -5.32 -15.15
N ALA A 157 -8.72 -5.65 -14.54
CA ALA A 157 -8.89 -6.81 -13.66
C ALA A 157 -8.43 -8.14 -14.28
N ASN A 158 -8.43 -8.24 -15.61
CA ASN A 158 -7.97 -9.42 -16.32
C ASN A 158 -6.45 -9.47 -16.52
N ARG A 159 -5.69 -8.47 -16.06
CA ARG A 159 -4.25 -8.35 -16.28
C ARG A 159 -3.54 -7.76 -15.06
N VAL A 160 -2.92 -8.62 -14.26
CA VAL A 160 -1.91 -8.19 -13.28
C VAL A 160 -0.78 -7.47 -14.02
N PRO A 161 -0.30 -6.30 -13.56
CA PRO A 161 0.87 -5.62 -14.12
C PRO A 161 2.10 -6.52 -14.20
N PHE A 162 3.00 -6.29 -15.16
CA PHE A 162 4.10 -7.22 -15.39
C PHE A 162 5.01 -7.37 -14.16
N ASP A 163 5.31 -6.27 -13.48
CA ASP A 163 6.11 -6.17 -12.26
C ASP A 163 5.47 -6.86 -11.05
N ASP A 164 4.15 -6.78 -10.90
CA ASP A 164 3.41 -7.43 -9.81
C ASP A 164 3.19 -8.94 -10.04
N ARG A 165 3.38 -9.45 -11.27
CA ARG A 165 3.21 -10.88 -11.57
C ARG A 165 4.20 -11.74 -10.82
N VAL A 166 3.71 -12.88 -10.35
CA VAL A 166 4.54 -13.97 -9.84
C VAL A 166 5.37 -14.56 -10.97
N ASN A 167 6.68 -14.65 -10.76
CA ASN A 167 7.58 -15.37 -11.64
C ASN A 167 7.65 -16.83 -11.19
N HIS A 168 7.01 -17.72 -11.96
CA HIS A 168 6.94 -19.14 -11.62
C HIS A 168 8.25 -19.90 -11.87
N GLN A 169 9.17 -19.33 -12.69
CA GLN A 169 10.45 -19.95 -13.02
C GLN A 169 11.52 -19.67 -11.98
N ALA A 170 11.49 -18.49 -11.35
CA ALA A 170 12.44 -18.10 -10.32
C ALA A 170 12.14 -18.76 -8.97
N GLU A 171 13.16 -18.87 -8.13
CA GLU A 171 13.07 -19.25 -6.73
C GLU A 171 13.41 -18.07 -5.82
N ILE A 172 13.01 -18.13 -4.54
CA ILE A 172 13.34 -17.08 -3.58
C ILE A 172 14.85 -16.85 -3.44
N THR A 173 15.65 -17.91 -3.65
CA THR A 173 17.12 -17.86 -3.62
C THR A 173 17.73 -17.05 -4.75
N ASP A 174 16.97 -16.71 -5.79
CA ASP A 174 17.43 -15.82 -6.86
C ASP A 174 17.41 -14.34 -6.44
N LEU A 175 16.74 -14.01 -5.32
CA LEU A 175 16.79 -12.70 -4.70
C LEU A 175 18.04 -12.56 -3.81
N ASN A 176 18.68 -11.40 -3.87
CA ASN A 176 19.93 -11.10 -3.20
C ASN A 176 19.70 -10.21 -1.97
N ILE A 177 19.92 -10.77 -0.79
CA ILE A 177 19.76 -10.07 0.49
C ILE A 177 20.66 -8.83 0.61
N THR A 178 21.85 -8.83 0.02
CA THR A 178 22.77 -7.68 0.08
C THR A 178 22.23 -6.50 -0.73
N LEU A 179 21.64 -6.75 -1.91
CA LEU A 179 20.98 -5.70 -2.71
C LEU A 179 19.78 -5.12 -1.96
N ILE A 180 18.98 -5.99 -1.34
CA ILE A 180 17.85 -5.58 -0.50
C ILE A 180 18.31 -4.72 0.68
N GLN A 181 19.31 -5.17 1.44
CA GLN A 181 19.85 -4.46 2.60
C GLN A 181 20.40 -3.08 2.21
N ASN A 182 21.13 -2.99 1.10
CA ASN A 182 21.67 -1.73 0.60
C ASN A 182 20.55 -0.74 0.28
N TYR A 183 19.52 -1.19 -0.46
CA TYR A 183 18.36 -0.37 -0.79
C TYR A 183 17.62 0.09 0.47
N LEU A 184 17.30 -0.83 1.38
CA LEU A 184 16.56 -0.50 2.61
C LEU A 184 17.32 0.50 3.49
N ARG A 185 18.65 0.39 3.56
CA ARG A 185 19.51 1.36 4.27
C ARG A 185 19.47 2.73 3.61
N GLU A 186 19.60 2.78 2.28
CA GLU A 186 19.61 4.02 1.50
C GLU A 186 18.31 4.82 1.68
N ILE A 187 17.15 4.15 1.63
CA ILE A 187 15.85 4.81 1.81
C ILE A 187 15.47 5.05 3.27
N GLY A 188 16.31 4.63 4.23
CA GLY A 188 16.05 4.73 5.67
C GLY A 188 14.82 3.93 6.12
N SER A 189 14.59 2.76 5.52
CA SER A 189 13.45 1.90 5.85
C SER A 189 13.61 1.26 7.23
N SER A 190 12.51 1.16 7.98
CA SER A 190 12.49 0.41 9.24
C SER A 190 12.68 -1.10 9.05
N LEU A 191 12.53 -1.60 7.82
CA LEU A 191 12.83 -2.99 7.46
C LEU A 191 14.33 -3.30 7.45
N TYR A 192 15.20 -2.30 7.38
CA TYR A 192 16.65 -2.52 7.35
C TYR A 192 17.14 -3.27 8.60
N GLU A 193 16.73 -2.85 9.80
CA GLU A 193 17.12 -3.54 11.04
C GLU A 193 16.60 -4.99 11.08
N LYS A 194 15.39 -5.22 10.56
CA LYS A 194 14.84 -6.59 10.43
C LYS A 194 15.64 -7.43 9.44
N SER A 195 16.15 -6.83 8.37
CA SER A 195 16.87 -7.56 7.33
C SER A 195 18.22 -8.13 7.79
N ILE A 196 18.75 -7.70 8.93
CA ILE A 196 20.02 -8.18 9.49
C ILE A 196 19.83 -9.49 10.26
N THR A 197 18.71 -9.64 10.98
CA THR A 197 18.48 -10.72 11.95
C THR A 197 17.23 -11.55 11.69
N GLY A 198 16.34 -11.07 10.83
CA GLY A 198 15.05 -11.69 10.53
C GLY A 198 15.11 -12.76 9.46
N ASP A 199 14.00 -13.48 9.32
CA ASP A 199 13.82 -14.47 8.25
C ASP A 199 13.76 -13.78 6.88
N PHE A 200 14.44 -14.36 5.89
CA PHE A 200 14.54 -13.78 4.56
C PHE A 200 13.20 -13.75 3.82
N THR A 201 12.38 -14.79 4.02
CA THR A 201 11.05 -14.89 3.41
C THR A 201 10.11 -13.86 4.01
N GLU A 202 10.10 -13.72 5.33
CA GLU A 202 9.32 -12.69 6.02
C GLU A 202 9.71 -11.28 5.55
N LEU A 203 11.01 -11.00 5.42
CA LEU A 203 11.49 -9.72 4.90
C LEU A 203 10.97 -9.45 3.48
N CYS A 204 11.13 -10.42 2.57
CA CYS A 204 10.67 -10.28 1.19
C CYS A 204 9.15 -10.10 1.11
N SER A 205 8.40 -10.71 2.03
CA SER A 205 6.96 -10.53 2.15
C SER A 205 6.59 -9.14 2.65
N ASP A 206 7.27 -8.64 3.69
CA ASP A 206 7.07 -7.30 4.23
C ASP A 206 7.37 -6.23 3.15
N MET A 207 8.30 -6.51 2.24
CA MET A 207 8.61 -5.68 1.07
C MET A 207 7.63 -5.86 -0.11
N ASN A 208 6.70 -6.82 -0.05
CA ASN A 208 5.78 -7.20 -1.13
C ASN A 208 6.48 -7.57 -2.45
N ILE A 209 7.65 -8.22 -2.38
CA ILE A 209 8.43 -8.66 -3.56
C ILE A 209 8.32 -10.16 -3.83
N ILE A 210 7.57 -10.89 -3.00
CA ILE A 210 7.23 -12.31 -3.17
C ILE A 210 5.72 -12.49 -3.01
N SER A 211 5.21 -13.61 -3.53
CA SER A 211 3.88 -14.12 -3.21
C SER A 211 4.03 -15.29 -2.23
N ILE A 212 3.30 -15.25 -1.11
CA ILE A 212 3.23 -16.35 -0.14
C ILE A 212 1.90 -17.06 -0.31
N LEU A 213 1.94 -18.24 -0.92
CA LEU A 213 0.91 -19.26 -0.73
C LEU A 213 1.51 -20.37 0.16
N PRO A 214 0.70 -21.10 0.96
CA PRO A 214 1.19 -21.99 2.02
C PRO A 214 2.28 -23.00 1.60
N GLU A 215 2.27 -23.45 0.35
CA GLU A 215 3.23 -24.41 -0.21
C GLU A 215 3.99 -23.83 -1.43
N TYR A 216 3.80 -22.54 -1.72
CA TYR A 216 4.26 -21.94 -2.96
C TYR A 216 4.68 -20.49 -2.73
N VAL A 217 5.97 -20.33 -2.41
CA VAL A 217 6.61 -19.03 -2.24
C VAL A 217 7.41 -18.72 -3.49
N LYS A 218 7.05 -17.65 -4.20
CA LYS A 218 7.69 -17.26 -5.45
C LYS A 218 7.96 -15.77 -5.54
N PRO A 219 9.10 -15.33 -6.13
CA PRO A 219 9.35 -13.93 -6.42
C PRO A 219 8.28 -13.32 -7.33
N LYS A 220 7.98 -12.05 -7.11
CA LYS A 220 7.35 -11.19 -8.11
C LYS A 220 8.42 -10.65 -9.05
N ASN A 221 8.04 -10.31 -10.27
CA ASN A 221 8.97 -9.77 -11.26
C ASN A 221 9.68 -8.49 -10.77
N VAL A 222 9.00 -7.63 -9.99
CA VAL A 222 9.61 -6.45 -9.36
C VAL A 222 10.77 -6.83 -8.42
N GLY A 223 10.64 -7.92 -7.68
CA GLY A 223 11.71 -8.43 -6.82
C GLY A 223 12.94 -8.82 -7.64
N LEU A 224 12.71 -9.50 -8.76
CA LEU A 224 13.79 -9.91 -9.66
C LEU A 224 14.44 -8.72 -10.35
N MET A 225 13.67 -7.74 -10.81
CA MET A 225 14.19 -6.54 -11.48
C MET A 225 15.20 -5.78 -10.63
N PHE A 226 14.91 -5.60 -9.34
CA PHE A 226 15.72 -4.77 -8.46
C PHE A 226 16.71 -5.56 -7.58
N PHE A 227 16.39 -6.81 -7.26
CA PHE A 227 17.11 -7.57 -6.24
C PHE A 227 17.63 -8.92 -6.74
N CYS A 228 17.57 -9.21 -8.04
CA CYS A 228 18.31 -10.32 -8.63
C CYS A 228 19.64 -9.83 -9.23
N ALA A 229 20.69 -10.62 -9.13
CA ALA A 229 21.98 -10.30 -9.75
C ALA A 229 21.96 -10.45 -11.29
N GLN A 230 21.05 -11.28 -11.82
CA GLN A 230 20.92 -11.59 -13.24
C GLN A 230 19.44 -11.62 -13.67
N PRO A 231 18.76 -10.46 -13.65
CA PRO A 231 17.33 -10.37 -13.96
C PRO A 231 16.98 -10.82 -15.39
N ASP A 232 17.93 -10.68 -16.32
CA ASP A 232 17.88 -11.10 -17.73
C ASP A 232 17.63 -12.60 -17.95
N LYS A 233 17.83 -13.44 -16.92
CA LYS A 233 17.48 -14.86 -16.97
C LYS A 233 15.98 -15.13 -16.91
N PHE A 234 15.22 -14.22 -16.29
CA PHE A 234 13.82 -14.43 -15.93
C PHE A 234 12.86 -13.46 -16.60
N LEU A 235 13.40 -12.34 -17.08
CA LEU A 235 12.65 -11.24 -17.66
C LEU A 235 13.02 -11.12 -19.16
N PRO A 236 12.03 -10.87 -20.03
CA PRO A 236 12.22 -10.73 -21.47
C PRO A 236 12.96 -9.45 -21.86
#